data_AF-A0A9K3HMR2-F1
#
_entry.id   AF-A0A9K3HMR2-F1
#
_cell.length_a   1.000
_cell.length_b   1.000
_cell.length_c   1.000
_cell.angle_alpha   90.00
_cell.angle_beta   90.00
_cell.angle_gamma   90.00
#
_symmetry.space_group_name_H-M   'P 1'
#
loop_
_entity.id
_entity.type
_entity.pdbx_description
1 polymer ?
#
loop_
_entity_poly.entity_id
_entity_poly.type
_entity_poly.pdbx_seq_one_letter_code
_entity_poly.pdbx_strand_id
1 'polypeptide(L)'
;MSTQHNLTRFNPFKKYPFKPFPNTRFTQVKLHFTGKALRLIAQKAMVKNTGARGLRAILETLLTAAMYEIPDVKTGNDRVEAVVIDEESVGSVDKPGCGGKILCGDGALDDYLAKTKCKEQEEAEGQLLEEGEEDVSSKAMSM
;
A
#
# COMPACT_ATOMS: atom_id res chain seq x y z
N MET A 1 17.15 -68.38 26.04
CA MET A 1 17.51 -67.57 24.86
C MET A 1 16.32 -66.66 24.56
N SER A 2 16.36 -65.41 25.00
CA SER A 2 15.26 -64.47 24.80
C SER A 2 15.84 -63.20 24.16
N THR A 3 15.56 -63.03 22.87
CA THR A 3 16.07 -61.93 22.06
C THR A 3 15.10 -60.76 22.21
N GLN A 4 15.45 -59.77 23.04
CA GLN A 4 14.70 -58.52 23.09
C GLN A 4 15.03 -57.67 21.85
N HIS A 5 14.07 -57.56 20.93
CA HIS A 5 14.12 -56.60 19.83
C HIS A 5 13.87 -55.19 20.38
N ASN A 6 14.93 -54.39 20.43
CA ASN A 6 14.90 -52.99 20.82
C ASN A 6 14.34 -52.15 19.66
N LEU A 7 13.03 -51.86 19.67
CA LEU A 7 12.43 -50.88 18.76
C LEU A 7 12.84 -49.48 19.17
N THR A 8 13.92 -48.98 18.56
CA THR A 8 14.27 -47.56 18.62
C THR A 8 13.18 -46.77 17.90
N ARG A 9 12.43 -45.95 18.66
CA ARG A 9 11.48 -44.95 18.13
C ARG A 9 12.21 -44.05 17.13
N PHE A 10 11.94 -44.25 15.84
CA PHE A 10 12.35 -43.33 14.79
C PHE A 10 11.61 -42.01 15.00
N ASN A 11 12.32 -40.96 15.42
CA ASN A 11 11.74 -39.63 15.63
C ASN A 11 11.97 -38.79 14.35
N PRO A 12 10.95 -38.65 13.46
CA PRO A 12 11.13 -38.04 12.13
C PRO A 12 11.45 -36.53 12.19
N PHE A 13 11.23 -35.88 13.33
CA PHE A 13 11.47 -34.44 13.52
C PHE A 13 12.95 -34.05 13.60
N LYS A 14 13.87 -35.00 13.82
CA LYS A 14 15.32 -34.72 13.84
C LYS A 14 15.96 -34.70 12.45
N LYS A 15 15.25 -35.13 11.40
CA LYS A 15 15.82 -35.31 10.05
C LYS A 15 15.85 -34.03 9.22
N TYR A 16 15.08 -33.00 9.60
CA TYR A 16 15.02 -31.73 8.88
C TYR A 16 15.18 -30.56 9.86
N PRO A 17 16.41 -30.10 10.16
CA PRO A 17 16.59 -28.86 10.88
C PRO A 17 15.93 -27.74 10.08
N PHE A 18 15.02 -27.00 10.71
CA PHE A 18 14.42 -25.80 10.15
C PHE A 18 15.56 -24.82 9.86
N LYS A 19 16.00 -24.73 8.60
CA LYS A 19 17.03 -23.77 8.21
C LYS A 19 16.40 -22.38 8.36
N PRO A 20 16.92 -21.49 9.21
CA PRO A 20 16.46 -20.11 9.24
C PRO A 20 16.65 -19.53 7.83
N PHE A 21 15.58 -18.98 7.27
CA PHE A 21 15.66 -18.29 5.98
C PHE A 21 16.73 -17.19 6.08
N PRO A 22 17.64 -17.07 5.10
CA PRO A 22 18.66 -16.02 5.13
C PRO A 22 17.99 -14.65 5.21
N ASN A 23 18.45 -13.85 6.18
CA ASN A 23 18.02 -12.51 6.55
C ASN A 23 17.19 -11.78 5.47
N THR A 24 15.86 -11.80 5.63
CA THR A 24 14.96 -10.96 4.83
C THR A 24 15.24 -9.51 5.21
N ARG A 25 16.05 -8.81 4.39
CA ARG A 25 16.37 -7.41 4.63
C ARG A 25 15.17 -6.56 4.24
N PHE A 26 14.42 -6.09 5.24
CA PHE A 26 13.37 -5.11 5.05
C PHE A 26 13.98 -3.77 4.61
N THR A 27 13.41 -3.16 3.57
CA THR A 27 13.81 -1.84 3.11
C THR A 27 13.01 -0.78 3.86
N GLN A 28 13.67 0.17 4.51
CA GLN A 28 13.00 1.32 5.12
C GLN A 28 12.70 2.35 4.03
N VAL A 29 11.56 2.21 3.37
CA VAL A 29 11.05 3.15 2.34
C VAL A 29 9.63 3.53 2.74
N LYS A 30 9.30 4.82 2.68
CA LYS A 30 7.95 5.33 2.97
C LYS A 30 7.04 5.08 1.76
N LEU A 31 5.79 4.68 1.96
CA LEU A 31 4.82 4.49 0.87
C LEU A 31 3.63 5.42 1.09
N HIS A 32 3.33 6.26 0.09
CA HIS A 32 2.23 7.22 0.14
C HIS A 32 1.23 6.97 -0.98
N PHE A 33 -0.06 7.06 -0.66
CA PHE A 33 -1.15 6.91 -1.62
C PHE A 33 -1.99 8.18 -1.64
N THR A 34 -2.23 8.70 -2.83
CA THR A 34 -3.16 9.82 -3.02
C THR A 34 -4.60 9.29 -2.93
N GLY A 35 -5.52 10.06 -2.33
CA GLY A 35 -6.92 9.64 -2.17
C GLY A 35 -7.63 9.28 -3.49
N LYS A 36 -7.32 10.02 -4.57
CA LYS A 36 -7.79 9.72 -5.93
C LYS A 36 -7.30 8.35 -6.43
N ALA A 37 -6.04 7.99 -6.12
CA ALA A 37 -5.48 6.68 -6.48
C ALA A 37 -6.19 5.53 -5.76
N LEU A 38 -6.50 5.68 -4.48
CA LEU A 38 -7.22 4.65 -3.71
C LEU A 38 -8.62 4.38 -4.28
N ARG A 39 -9.34 5.44 -4.66
CA ARG A 39 -10.66 5.32 -5.33
C ARG A 39 -10.56 4.55 -6.64
N LEU A 40 -9.56 4.85 -7.47
CA LEU A 40 -9.34 4.15 -8.74
C LEU A 40 -8.96 2.68 -8.56
N ILE A 41 -8.13 2.36 -7.57
CA ILE A 41 -7.78 0.98 -7.23
C ILE A 41 -9.04 0.19 -6.84
N ALA A 42 -9.91 0.78 -6.01
CA ALA A 42 -11.18 0.17 -5.62
C ALA A 42 -12.10 -0.05 -6.83
N GLN A 43 -12.26 0.96 -7.69
CA GLN A 43 -13.07 0.84 -8.91
C GLN A 43 -12.54 -0.25 -9.84
N LYS A 44 -11.22 -0.33 -10.03
CA LYS A 44 -10.57 -1.35 -10.87
C LYS A 44 -10.76 -2.76 -10.30
N ALA A 45 -10.76 -2.91 -8.98
CA ALA A 45 -11.07 -4.18 -8.32
C ALA A 45 -12.54 -4.60 -8.50
N MET A 46 -13.46 -3.62 -8.44
CA MET A 46 -14.88 -3.85 -8.68
C MET A 46 -15.14 -4.31 -10.12
N VAL A 47 -14.57 -3.62 -11.12
CA VAL A 47 -14.74 -3.99 -12.54
C VAL A 47 -14.18 -5.38 -12.84
N LYS A 48 -13.07 -5.76 -12.18
CA LYS A 48 -12.50 -7.10 -12.30
C LYS A 48 -13.29 -8.20 -11.57
N ASN A 49 -14.39 -7.87 -10.88
CA ASN A 49 -15.23 -8.82 -10.12
C ASN A 49 -14.45 -9.71 -9.13
N THR A 50 -13.34 -9.19 -8.60
CA THR A 50 -12.43 -9.94 -7.71
C THR A 50 -12.59 -9.55 -6.25
N GLY A 51 -13.39 -8.51 -5.97
CA GLY A 51 -13.65 -8.00 -4.62
C GLY A 51 -12.36 -7.67 -3.87
N ALA A 52 -12.35 -7.91 -2.56
CA ALA A 52 -11.18 -7.64 -1.71
C ALA A 52 -9.93 -8.45 -2.08
N ARG A 53 -10.09 -9.64 -2.68
CA ARG A 53 -8.95 -10.46 -3.14
C ARG A 53 -8.21 -9.81 -4.31
N GLY A 54 -8.94 -9.09 -5.16
CA GLY A 54 -8.40 -8.37 -6.31
C GLY A 54 -7.50 -7.20 -5.95
N LEU A 55 -7.73 -6.56 -4.81
CA LEU A 55 -6.96 -5.39 -4.37
C LEU A 55 -5.47 -5.73 -4.23
N ARG A 56 -5.15 -6.90 -3.67
CA ARG A 56 -3.76 -7.35 -3.53
C ARG A 56 -3.10 -7.51 -4.90
N ALA A 57 -3.78 -8.14 -5.85
CA ALA A 57 -3.23 -8.35 -7.20
C ALA A 57 -2.98 -7.02 -7.93
N ILE A 58 -3.88 -6.04 -7.76
CA ILE A 58 -3.72 -4.70 -8.32
C ILE A 58 -2.52 -4.01 -7.67
N LEU A 59 -2.44 -3.99 -6.34
CA LEU A 59 -1.33 -3.38 -5.62
C LEU A 59 0.01 -4.03 -5.96
N GLU A 60 0.05 -5.36 -6.07
CA GLU A 60 1.24 -6.09 -6.47
C GLU A 60 1.71 -5.64 -7.86
N THR A 61 0.79 -5.55 -8.83
CA THR A 61 1.11 -5.07 -10.18
C THR A 61 1.68 -3.65 -10.17
N LEU A 62 1.10 -2.74 -9.37
CA LEU A 62 1.53 -1.34 -9.28
C LEU A 62 2.89 -1.18 -8.60
N LEU A 63 3.14 -1.99 -7.57
CA LEU A 63 4.36 -1.93 -6.77
C LEU A 63 5.49 -2.77 -7.33
N THR A 64 5.22 -3.71 -8.24
CA THR A 64 6.24 -4.60 -8.82
C THR A 64 7.38 -3.82 -9.47
N ALA A 65 7.05 -2.78 -10.25
CA ALA A 65 8.05 -1.93 -10.89
C ALA A 65 8.93 -1.24 -9.83
N ALA A 66 8.31 -0.63 -8.82
CA ALA A 66 9.04 0.02 -7.73
C ALA A 66 9.89 -0.97 -6.91
N MET A 67 9.38 -2.18 -6.64
CA MET A 67 10.10 -3.22 -5.92
C MET A 67 11.34 -3.73 -6.65
N TYR A 68 11.35 -3.66 -7.99
CA TYR A 68 12.51 -4.01 -8.80
C TYR A 68 13.55 -2.89 -8.80
N GLU A 69 13.12 -1.64 -8.93
CA GLU A 69 14.03 -0.50 -8.99
C GLU A 69 14.70 -0.20 -7.65
N ILE A 70 13.98 -0.23 -6.52
CA ILE A 70 14.49 0.08 -5.16
C ILE A 70 15.80 -0.65 -4.78
N PRO A 71 15.95 -1.98 -4.95
CA PRO A 71 17.20 -2.66 -4.63
C PRO A 71 18.35 -2.28 -5.56
N ASP A 72 18.09 -1.94 -6.82
CA ASP A 72 19.12 -1.59 -7.81
C ASP A 72 19.70 -0.19 -7.55
N VAL A 73 18.86 0.78 -7.15
CA VAL A 73 19.32 2.16 -6.83
C VAL A 73 20.30 2.22 -5.66
N LYS A 74 20.34 1.20 -4.79
CA LYS A 74 21.32 1.11 -3.69
C LYS A 74 22.78 0.96 -4.17
N THR A 75 22.99 0.71 -5.46
CA THR A 75 24.32 0.66 -6.07
C THR A 75 24.81 2.07 -6.50
N GLY A 76 23.92 3.06 -6.52
CA GLY A 76 24.22 4.47 -6.78
C GLY A 76 24.10 5.37 -5.54
N ASN A 77 24.50 6.64 -5.67
CA ASN A 77 24.47 7.64 -4.59
C ASN A 77 23.05 8.08 -4.19
N ASP A 78 22.02 7.64 -4.90
CA ASP A 78 20.64 8.06 -4.71
C ASP A 78 19.89 7.06 -3.84
N ARG A 79 19.72 7.41 -2.56
CA ARG A 79 18.89 6.63 -1.62
C ARG A 79 17.42 6.88 -1.92
N VAL A 80 16.65 5.81 -2.07
CA VAL A 80 15.19 5.90 -2.16
C VAL A 80 14.62 6.23 -0.78
N GLU A 81 13.91 7.35 -0.66
CA GLU A 81 13.23 7.74 0.57
C GLU A 81 11.78 7.24 0.58
N ALA A 82 11.06 7.43 -0.53
CA ALA A 82 9.64 7.16 -0.60
C ALA A 82 9.15 6.69 -1.98
N VAL A 83 7.99 6.04 -2.00
CA VAL A 83 7.22 5.70 -3.19
C VAL A 83 5.86 6.35 -3.08
N VAL A 84 5.41 7.01 -4.14
CA VAL A 84 4.11 7.66 -4.21
C VAL A 84 3.25 7.03 -5.30
N ILE A 85 2.00 6.71 -4.97
CA ILE A 85 1.01 6.20 -5.90
C ILE A 85 -0.07 7.25 -6.16
N ASP A 86 -0.09 7.73 -7.40
CA ASP A 86 -1.08 8.69 -7.90
C ASP A 86 -2.11 8.03 -8.82
N GLU A 87 -3.12 8.80 -9.23
CA GLU A 87 -4.11 8.38 -10.23
C GLU A 87 -3.46 7.92 -11.54
N GLU A 88 -2.46 8.66 -12.02
CA GLU A 88 -1.68 8.33 -13.22
C GLU A 88 -0.93 7.00 -13.08
N SER A 89 -0.44 6.71 -11.86
CA SER A 89 0.27 5.45 -11.56
C SER A 89 -0.65 4.25 -11.67
N VAL A 90 -1.92 4.39 -11.29
CA VAL A 90 -2.94 3.33 -11.38
C VAL A 90 -3.44 3.14 -12.81
N GLY A 91 -3.63 4.26 -13.51
CA GLY A 91 -4.19 4.32 -14.85
C GLY A 91 -5.68 3.94 -14.90
N SER A 92 -6.21 3.88 -16.12
CA SER A 92 -7.59 3.46 -16.37
C SER A 92 -7.75 1.93 -16.20
N VAL A 93 -8.98 1.43 -16.36
CA VAL A 93 -9.28 -0.01 -16.35
C VAL A 93 -8.59 -0.72 -17.51
N ASP A 94 -8.61 -0.10 -18.71
CA ASP A 94 -8.13 -0.72 -19.96
C ASP A 94 -6.62 -0.56 -20.20
N LYS A 95 -6.02 0.46 -19.59
CA LYS A 95 -4.59 0.79 -19.76
C LYS A 95 -3.88 0.72 -18.40
N PRO A 96 -2.82 -0.11 -18.26
CA PRO A 96 -2.00 -0.07 -17.06
C PRO A 96 -1.32 1.30 -16.94
N GLY A 97 -1.32 1.86 -15.73
CA GLY A 97 -0.63 3.11 -15.44
C GLY A 97 0.89 2.93 -15.40
N CYS A 98 1.60 4.03 -15.14
CA CYS A 98 3.07 4.07 -15.15
C CYS A 98 3.74 3.41 -13.93
N GLY A 99 2.97 2.84 -13.00
CA GLY A 99 3.51 2.22 -11.79
C GLY A 99 3.86 3.25 -10.70
N GLY A 100 4.30 2.76 -9.53
CA GLY A 100 4.62 3.64 -8.40
C GLY A 100 5.78 4.59 -8.69
N LYS A 101 5.59 5.88 -8.40
CA LYS A 101 6.63 6.91 -8.57
C LYS A 101 7.63 6.81 -7.42
N ILE A 102 8.90 6.62 -7.74
CA ILE A 102 9.97 6.50 -6.73
C ILE A 102 10.57 7.89 -6.51
N LEU A 103 10.68 8.29 -5.25
CA LEU A 103 11.32 9.52 -4.81
C LEU A 103 12.69 9.22 -4.22
N CYS A 104 13.72 9.76 -4.86
CA CYS A 104 15.12 9.60 -4.49
C CYS A 104 15.66 10.90 -3.89
N GLY A 105 16.48 10.79 -2.85
CA GLY A 105 17.09 11.91 -2.14
C GLY A 105 16.44 12.20 -0.79
N ASP A 106 17.23 12.75 0.13
CA ASP A 106 16.77 13.12 1.47
C ASP A 106 15.85 14.35 1.40
N GLY A 107 14.59 14.22 1.85
CA GLY A 107 13.58 15.28 1.85
C GLY A 107 12.64 15.27 0.63
N ALA A 108 12.82 14.32 -0.30
CA ALA A 108 12.03 14.28 -1.53
C ALA A 108 10.54 14.04 -1.27
N LEU A 109 10.20 13.34 -0.19
CA LEU A 109 8.79 13.13 0.21
C LEU A 109 8.15 14.42 0.74
N ASP A 110 8.88 15.20 1.54
CA ASP A 110 8.35 16.44 2.13
C ASP A 110 8.09 17.49 1.03
N ASP A 111 8.97 17.57 0.03
CA ASP A 111 8.77 18.40 -1.17
C ASP A 111 7.53 17.98 -1.97
N TYR A 112 7.30 16.66 -2.08
CA TYR A 112 6.12 16.13 -2.74
C TYR A 112 4.84 16.50 -1.96
N LEU A 113 4.84 16.32 -0.64
CA LEU A 113 3.71 16.65 0.23
C LEU A 113 3.42 18.16 0.27
N ALA A 114 4.45 19.00 0.22
CA ALA A 114 4.29 20.45 0.09
C ALA A 114 3.63 20.82 -1.24
N LYS A 115 4.01 20.16 -2.34
CA LYS A 115 3.36 20.32 -3.64
C LYS A 115 1.91 19.85 -3.64
N THR A 116 1.58 18.74 -2.97
CA THR A 116 0.19 18.26 -2.92
C THR A 116 -0.67 19.13 -2.02
N LYS A 117 -0.16 19.63 -0.90
CA LYS A 117 -0.88 20.61 -0.07
C LYS A 117 -1.18 21.90 -0.82
N CYS A 118 -0.25 22.40 -1.65
CA CYS A 118 -0.52 23.57 -2.49
C CYS A 118 -1.55 23.28 -3.61
N LYS A 119 -1.75 22.02 -4.02
CA LYS A 119 -2.78 21.61 -5.00
C LYS A 119 -4.15 21.35 -4.36
N GLU A 120 -4.20 20.95 -3.09
CA GLU A 120 -5.45 20.74 -2.35
C GLU A 120 -6.10 22.07 -1.90
N GLN A 121 -5.37 23.19 -1.94
CA GLN A 121 -5.93 24.52 -1.66
C GLN A 121 -6.79 25.10 -2.81
N GLU A 122 -6.82 24.49 -4.00
CA GLU A 122 -7.75 24.86 -5.08
C GLU A 122 -9.05 24.03 -5.10
N GLU A 123 -9.12 22.89 -4.39
CA GLU A 123 -10.33 22.03 -4.34
C GLU A 123 -11.12 22.18 -3.01
N ALA A 124 -10.68 23.04 -2.08
CA ALA A 124 -11.27 23.21 -0.75
C ALA A 124 -12.31 24.34 -0.59
N GLU A 125 -12.67 25.08 -1.66
CA GLU A 125 -13.86 25.98 -1.64
C GLU A 125 -15.14 25.30 -2.15
N GLY A 126 -15.10 23.99 -2.41
CA GLY A 126 -16.26 23.20 -2.87
C GLY A 126 -16.99 22.40 -1.79
N GLN A 127 -16.63 22.52 -0.51
CA GLN A 127 -17.36 21.87 0.59
C GLN A 127 -18.28 22.87 1.28
N LEU A 128 -19.47 23.06 0.72
CA LEU A 128 -20.60 23.62 1.47
C LEU A 128 -21.60 22.49 1.75
N LEU A 129 -21.57 22.06 3.01
CA LEU A 129 -22.64 21.49 3.83
C LEU A 129 -23.21 20.13 3.41
N GLU A 130 -23.09 19.14 4.29
CA GLU A 130 -24.21 18.32 4.80
C GLU A 130 -23.65 17.45 5.94
N GLU A 131 -23.25 18.07 7.05
CA GLU A 131 -23.30 17.44 8.38
C GLU A 131 -23.78 18.52 9.37
N GLY A 132 -25.09 18.52 9.63
CA GLY A 132 -25.76 19.47 10.50
C GLY A 132 -27.05 18.87 11.00
N GLU A 133 -27.02 18.45 12.26
CA GLU A 133 -28.05 17.79 13.06
C GLU A 133 -29.48 18.36 12.87
N GLU A 134 -30.45 17.47 12.68
CA GLU A 134 -31.87 17.78 12.84
C GLU A 134 -32.21 17.92 14.34
N ASP A 135 -31.97 19.09 14.92
CA ASP A 135 -32.52 19.44 16.23
C ASP A 135 -33.80 20.26 16.03
N VAL A 136 -34.95 19.59 16.07
CA VAL A 136 -36.28 20.22 16.02
C VAL A 136 -36.56 20.89 17.36
N SER A 137 -36.02 22.08 17.57
CA SER A 137 -36.44 22.97 18.66
C SER A 137 -37.37 24.04 18.12
N SER A 138 -38.65 23.68 18.00
CA SER A 138 -39.70 24.62 17.61
C SER A 138 -39.89 25.67 18.70
N LYS A 139 -39.55 26.91 18.32
CA LYS A 139 -39.76 28.16 19.04
C LYS A 139 -41.25 28.39 19.34
N ALA A 140 -41.62 28.40 20.63
CA ALA A 140 -42.86 29.02 21.08
C ALA A 140 -42.78 30.54 20.83
N MET A 141 -43.74 31.10 20.09
CA MET A 141 -43.98 32.54 20.06
C MET A 141 -45.21 32.84 20.92
N SER A 142 -45.01 33.65 21.95
CA SER A 142 -46.07 34.26 22.76
C SER A 142 -46.88 35.25 21.92
N MET A 143 -48.20 35.23 22.11
CA MET A 143 -49.13 36.33 21.85
C MET A 143 -49.85 36.67 23.15
#